data_AF-A0A967UX44-F1
#
_entry.id   AF-A0A967UX44-F1
#
_cell.length_a   1.000
_cell.length_b   1.000
_cell.length_c   1.000
_cell.angle_alpha   90.00
_cell.angle_beta   90.00
_cell.angle_gamma   90.00
#
_symmetry.space_group_name_H-M   'P 1'
#
loop_
_entity.id
_entity.type
_entity.pdbx_description
1 polymer ?
#
loop_
_entity_poly.entity_id
_entity_poly.type
_entity_poly.pdbx_seq_one_letter_code
_entity_poly.pdbx_strand_id
1 'polypeptide(L)'
;MRDDRKGDALTALPATAEPAVKPKVRVVHHMARTGGTLISKCLASMDGVLLLSEIHPRGIGHFNPLDQAQGWFRLFSNEDVRRIQASPLSFPQAIDLIRCRADERGQALVIRDWTHLDFTAVPFLSQRSYRLTTAEILRREFDVVHTATVRHPIDQWLSLRRLAVMADKIELEEFLRDYRRFAETSREIGFIRYEDFTRDPDGTLETLCQRLELPFDPRYRERWKGYRYVTGDVGPNLPVRDIAPAARRAIEPGLLERFKANDDYRAALEILGYEHP
;
A
#
# COMPACT_ATOMS: atom_id res chain seq x y z
N MET A 1 57.97 -2.33 -46.47
CA MET A 1 57.05 -3.21 -47.21
C MET A 1 56.88 -4.48 -46.39
N ARG A 2 55.80 -4.58 -45.58
CA ARG A 2 55.18 -5.80 -44.99
C ARG A 2 56.09 -6.65 -44.07
N ASP A 3 55.66 -7.42 -43.07
CA ASP A 3 54.34 -7.79 -42.57
C ASP A 3 54.50 -8.36 -41.14
N ASP A 4 53.52 -8.05 -40.32
CA ASP A 4 52.89 -8.76 -39.21
C ASP A 4 53.34 -10.19 -38.82
N ARG A 5 53.49 -10.41 -37.50
CA ARG A 5 52.44 -11.07 -36.68
C ARG A 5 52.82 -11.14 -35.19
N LYS A 6 52.15 -10.31 -34.39
CA LYS A 6 51.90 -10.52 -32.96
C LYS A 6 50.75 -11.52 -32.82
N GLY A 7 50.96 -12.60 -32.08
CA GLY A 7 49.88 -13.47 -31.60
C GLY A 7 49.54 -13.12 -30.16
N ASP A 8 48.54 -12.26 -29.98
CA ASP A 8 47.92 -12.03 -28.68
C ASP A 8 46.97 -13.21 -28.39
N ALA A 9 47.25 -13.92 -27.31
CA ALA A 9 46.33 -14.88 -26.74
C ALA A 9 45.16 -14.12 -26.10
N LEU A 10 44.00 -14.14 -26.76
CA LEU A 10 42.72 -13.78 -26.14
C LEU A 10 42.43 -14.75 -24.99
N THR A 11 42.72 -14.33 -23.76
CA THR A 11 42.10 -14.89 -22.56
C THR A 11 40.63 -14.51 -22.55
N ALA A 12 39.77 -15.51 -22.71
CA ALA A 12 38.32 -15.38 -22.65
C ALA A 12 37.88 -14.76 -21.31
N LEU A 13 37.02 -13.75 -21.39
CA LEU A 13 36.30 -13.18 -20.26
C LEU A 13 35.37 -14.26 -19.68
N PRO A 14 35.34 -14.47 -18.34
CA PRO A 14 34.44 -15.43 -17.74
C PRO A 14 32.98 -14.97 -17.86
N ALA A 15 32.12 -15.98 -17.94
CA ALA A 15 30.72 -15.94 -18.29
C ALA A 15 29.87 -14.98 -17.44
N THR A 16 28.82 -14.48 -18.09
CA THR A 16 27.67 -13.77 -17.52
C THR A 16 27.17 -14.45 -16.26
N ALA A 17 27.35 -13.81 -15.10
CA ALA A 17 26.68 -14.21 -13.87
C ALA A 17 25.16 -14.19 -14.10
N GLU A 18 24.48 -15.27 -13.75
CA GLU A 18 23.02 -15.26 -13.70
C GLU A 18 22.56 -14.11 -12.79
N PRO A 19 21.54 -13.33 -13.19
CA PRO A 19 21.08 -12.22 -12.37
C PRO A 19 20.61 -12.78 -11.02
N ALA A 20 21.21 -12.28 -9.93
CA ALA A 20 20.82 -12.65 -8.58
C ALA A 20 19.31 -12.43 -8.38
N VAL A 21 18.62 -13.45 -7.87
CA VAL A 21 17.18 -13.38 -7.57
C VAL A 21 16.97 -12.28 -6.53
N LYS A 22 16.17 -11.27 -6.88
CA LYS A 22 15.87 -10.17 -5.95
C LYS A 22 15.02 -10.67 -4.79
N PRO A 23 15.27 -10.21 -3.55
CA PRO A 23 14.39 -10.49 -2.42
C PRO A 23 12.99 -9.94 -2.67
N LYS A 24 11.97 -10.64 -2.16
CA LYS A 24 10.56 -10.29 -2.36
C LYS A 24 10.05 -9.31 -1.30
N VAL A 25 9.31 -8.29 -1.73
CA VAL A 25 8.55 -7.39 -0.84
C VAL A 25 7.13 -7.24 -1.35
N ARG A 26 6.18 -7.20 -0.42
CA ARG A 26 4.74 -7.13 -0.72
C ARG A 26 4.21 -5.75 -0.37
N VAL A 27 3.46 -5.12 -1.26
CA VAL A 27 2.90 -3.78 -1.03
C VAL A 27 1.40 -3.76 -1.32
N VAL A 28 0.61 -3.21 -0.41
CA VAL A 28 -0.83 -2.96 -0.61
C VAL A 28 -1.07 -1.47 -0.64
N HIS A 29 -1.59 -0.99 -1.78
CA HIS A 29 -1.83 0.42 -2.02
C HIS A 29 -3.24 0.84 -1.61
N HIS A 30 -3.33 1.94 -0.86
CA HIS A 30 -4.59 2.48 -0.36
C HIS A 30 -4.58 4.01 -0.41
N MET A 31 -5.59 4.61 -1.05
CA MET A 31 -5.94 5.99 -0.74
C MET A 31 -6.66 6.08 0.62
N ALA A 32 -6.68 7.26 1.22
CA ALA A 32 -7.40 7.45 2.47
C ALA A 32 -8.89 7.13 2.30
N ARG A 33 -9.48 6.44 3.29
CA ARG A 33 -10.92 6.13 3.38
C ARG A 33 -11.45 5.08 2.39
N THR A 34 -10.58 4.27 1.78
CA THR A 34 -10.95 3.10 0.98
C THR A 34 -11.17 1.82 1.80
N GLY A 35 -11.15 1.89 3.13
CA GLY A 35 -11.24 0.70 4.00
C GLY A 35 -9.90 0.02 4.29
N GLY A 36 -8.78 0.64 3.88
CA GLY A 36 -7.43 0.11 4.11
C GLY A 36 -7.15 -0.32 5.55
N THR A 37 -7.58 0.44 6.56
CA THR A 37 -7.40 0.05 7.97
C THR A 37 -8.07 -1.30 8.31
N LEU A 38 -9.31 -1.53 7.85
CA LEU A 38 -10.03 -2.78 8.15
C LEU A 38 -9.39 -3.97 7.42
N ILE A 39 -9.10 -3.80 6.13
CA ILE A 39 -8.50 -4.85 5.30
C ILE A 39 -7.09 -5.19 5.82
N SER A 40 -6.26 -4.18 6.11
CA SER A 40 -4.92 -4.38 6.66
C SER A 40 -4.95 -5.01 8.04
N LYS A 41 -5.94 -4.74 8.90
CA LYS A 41 -6.09 -5.47 10.17
C LYS A 41 -6.35 -6.95 9.96
N CYS A 42 -7.22 -7.30 9.01
CA CYS A 42 -7.51 -8.69 8.70
C CYS A 42 -6.26 -9.38 8.16
N LEU A 43 -5.58 -8.77 7.19
CA LEU A 43 -4.34 -9.29 6.62
C LEU A 43 -3.23 -9.43 7.67
N ALA A 44 -3.01 -8.41 8.50
CA ALA A 44 -1.98 -8.41 9.53
C ALA A 44 -2.26 -9.36 10.70
N SER A 45 -3.52 -9.81 10.84
CA SER A 45 -3.91 -10.79 11.85
C SER A 45 -3.73 -12.24 11.41
N MET A 46 -3.27 -12.48 10.18
CA MET A 46 -2.91 -13.81 9.69
C MET A 46 -1.57 -14.28 10.26
N ASP A 47 -1.44 -15.59 10.45
CA ASP A 47 -0.14 -16.18 10.78
C ASP A 47 0.87 -15.97 9.65
N GLY A 48 2.12 -15.71 10.03
CA GLY A 48 3.20 -15.50 9.08
C GLY A 48 3.13 -14.15 8.34
N VAL A 49 2.28 -13.21 8.73
CA VAL A 49 2.27 -11.84 8.18
C VAL A 49 2.86 -10.86 9.20
N LEU A 50 3.78 -10.01 8.75
CA LEU A 50 4.24 -8.83 9.49
C LEU A 50 3.92 -7.60 8.65
N LEU A 51 2.98 -6.77 9.10
CA LEU A 51 2.51 -5.61 8.35
C LEU A 51 3.02 -4.30 8.94
N LEU A 52 3.69 -3.49 8.11
CA LEU A 52 3.95 -2.09 8.40
C LEU A 52 2.82 -1.22 7.83
N SER A 53 2.39 -0.21 8.57
CA SER A 53 1.19 0.58 8.26
C SER A 53 1.50 2.01 7.84
N GLU A 54 0.91 2.47 6.74
CA GLU A 54 1.05 3.83 6.19
C GLU A 54 2.50 4.23 5.91
N ILE A 55 3.31 3.27 5.49
CA ILE A 55 4.70 3.53 5.12
C ILE A 55 4.74 4.20 3.76
N HIS A 56 5.55 5.25 3.65
CA HIS A 56 5.86 5.90 2.39
C HIS A 56 7.21 6.63 2.50
N PRO A 57 8.09 6.62 1.48
CA PRO A 57 9.42 7.23 1.53
C PRO A 57 9.38 8.74 1.79
N ARG A 58 8.35 9.45 1.30
CA ARG A 58 8.11 10.87 1.61
C ARG A 58 7.30 11.10 2.89
N GLY A 59 6.86 10.02 3.54
CA GLY A 59 6.03 10.03 4.75
C GLY A 59 6.78 9.58 6.02
N ILE A 60 8.11 9.36 5.96
CA ILE A 60 8.92 8.83 7.08
C ILE A 60 8.78 9.69 8.34
N GLY A 61 8.61 11.00 8.21
CA GLY A 61 8.39 11.90 9.35
C GLY A 61 7.06 11.70 10.08
N HIS A 62 6.10 11.01 9.47
CA HIS A 62 4.82 10.64 10.10
C HIS A 62 4.79 9.17 10.52
N PHE A 63 5.25 8.29 9.63
CA PHE A 63 5.23 6.85 9.83
C PHE A 63 6.58 6.26 9.41
N ASN A 64 7.47 6.12 10.38
CA ASN A 64 8.79 5.55 10.16
C ASN A 64 8.72 4.01 10.23
N PRO A 65 9.19 3.28 9.20
CA PRO A 65 9.15 1.83 9.19
C PRO A 65 10.00 1.20 10.30
N LEU A 66 11.15 1.79 10.66
CA LEU A 66 12.03 1.29 11.73
C LEU A 66 11.38 1.47 13.11
N ASP A 67 10.67 2.58 13.32
CA ASP A 67 9.95 2.83 14.57
C ASP A 67 8.79 1.85 14.75
N GLN A 68 8.06 1.51 13.68
CA GLN A 68 7.02 0.48 13.74
C GLN A 68 7.62 -0.92 13.94
N ALA A 69 8.67 -1.26 13.20
CA ALA A 69 9.37 -2.53 13.32
C ALA A 69 9.86 -2.80 14.75
N GLN A 70 10.41 -1.77 15.41
CA GLN A 70 10.87 -1.91 16.78
C GLN A 70 9.75 -1.73 17.81
N GLY A 71 8.90 -0.72 17.64
CA GLY A 71 7.87 -0.37 18.60
C GLY A 71 6.76 -1.41 18.70
N TRP A 72 6.33 -1.97 17.57
CA TRP A 72 5.23 -2.93 17.51
C TRP A 72 5.71 -4.38 17.58
N PHE A 73 6.77 -4.69 16.83
CA PHE A 73 7.20 -6.08 16.63
C PHE A 73 8.51 -6.44 17.35
N ARG A 74 9.20 -5.48 17.97
CA ARG A 74 10.47 -5.71 18.67
C ARG A 74 11.49 -6.46 17.80
N LEU A 75 11.59 -6.08 16.53
CA LEU A 75 12.43 -6.79 15.56
C LEU A 75 13.93 -6.61 15.77
N PHE A 76 14.35 -5.58 16.50
CA PHE A 76 15.75 -5.18 16.61
C PHE A 76 16.29 -5.38 18.03
N SER A 77 17.52 -5.89 18.10
CA SER A 77 18.30 -5.93 19.34
C SER A 77 18.76 -4.50 19.73
N ASN A 78 19.23 -4.34 20.96
CA ASN A 78 19.83 -3.07 21.39
C ASN A 78 21.07 -2.70 20.56
N GLU A 79 21.80 -3.70 20.04
CA GLU A 79 22.94 -3.47 19.15
C GLU A 79 22.50 -2.97 17.77
N ASP A 80 21.45 -3.56 17.19
CA ASP A 80 20.86 -3.10 15.93
C ASP A 80 20.43 -1.63 16.04
N VAL A 81 19.74 -1.27 17.13
CA VAL A 81 19.28 0.11 17.36
C VAL A 81 20.45 1.09 17.40
N ARG A 82 21.53 0.76 18.14
CA ARG A 82 22.74 1.60 18.18
C ARG A 82 23.39 1.75 16.81
N ARG A 83 23.45 0.66 16.03
CA ARG A 83 24.02 0.67 14.68
C ARG A 83 23.23 1.54 13.72
N ILE A 84 21.90 1.45 13.74
CA ILE A 84 21.00 2.28 12.93
C ILE A 84 21.15 3.77 13.31
N GLN A 85 21.27 4.08 14.60
CA GLN A 85 21.48 5.44 15.07
C GLN A 85 22.83 6.01 14.64
N ALA A 86 23.88 5.19 14.64
CA ALA A 86 25.22 5.60 14.21
C ALA A 86 25.34 5.77 12.70
N SER A 87 24.57 5.00 11.91
CA SER A 87 24.56 5.06 10.46
C SER A 87 23.13 4.95 9.93
N PRO A 88 22.47 6.10 9.68
CA PRO A 88 21.11 6.12 9.16
C PRO A 88 20.99 5.39 7.83
N LEU A 89 20.01 4.50 7.73
CA LEU A 89 19.74 3.70 6.55
C LEU A 89 18.94 4.49 5.51
N SER A 90 19.17 4.22 4.22
CA SER A 90 18.25 4.61 3.17
C SER A 90 16.91 3.88 3.32
N PHE A 91 15.86 4.37 2.66
CA PHE A 91 14.54 3.73 2.72
C PHE A 91 14.57 2.25 2.26
N PRO A 92 15.15 1.88 1.10
CA PRO A 92 15.32 0.47 0.71
C PRO A 92 16.10 -0.35 1.73
N GLN A 93 17.20 0.18 2.28
CA GLN A 93 18.02 -0.50 3.28
C GLN A 93 17.26 -0.76 4.58
N ALA A 94 16.43 0.19 5.02
CA ALA A 94 15.57 0.03 6.19
C ALA A 94 14.52 -1.06 5.96
N ILE A 95 13.90 -1.09 4.77
CA ILE A 95 12.94 -2.15 4.40
C ILE A 95 13.64 -3.51 4.31
N ASP A 96 14.85 -3.59 3.75
CA ASP A 96 15.59 -4.85 3.66
C ASP A 96 15.93 -5.42 5.04
N LEU A 97 16.37 -4.55 5.95
CA LEU A 97 16.67 -4.95 7.32
C LEU A 97 15.42 -5.51 8.02
N ILE A 98 14.27 -4.83 7.89
CA ILE A 98 13.00 -5.29 8.47
C ILE A 98 12.58 -6.62 7.86
N ARG A 99 12.68 -6.75 6.52
CA ARG A 99 12.36 -7.98 5.80
C ARG A 99 13.22 -9.14 6.31
N CYS A 100 14.54 -8.96 6.40
CA CYS A 100 15.45 -9.98 6.92
C CYS A 100 15.01 -10.44 8.33
N ARG A 101 14.67 -9.50 9.22
CA ARG A 101 14.22 -9.84 10.58
C ARG A 101 12.85 -10.52 10.61
N ALA A 102 11.96 -10.18 9.69
CA ALA A 102 10.68 -10.85 9.54
C ALA A 102 10.87 -12.30 9.04
N ASP A 103 11.72 -12.49 8.03
CA ASP A 103 12.05 -13.80 7.46
C ASP A 103 12.72 -14.71 8.50
N GLU A 104 13.62 -14.19 9.34
CA GLU A 104 14.21 -14.91 10.48
C GLU A 104 13.15 -15.43 11.48
N ARG A 105 11.96 -14.82 11.50
CA ARG A 105 10.81 -15.24 12.33
C ARG A 105 9.77 -16.05 11.55
N GLY A 106 10.05 -16.41 10.30
CA GLY A 106 9.10 -17.09 9.42
C GLY A 106 7.90 -16.22 9.04
N GLN A 107 8.05 -14.89 9.03
CA GLN A 107 7.00 -13.94 8.68
C GLN A 107 7.32 -13.21 7.37
N ALA A 108 6.35 -13.11 6.47
CA ALA A 108 6.43 -12.29 5.28
C ALA A 108 6.15 -10.81 5.61
N LEU A 109 7.07 -9.94 5.21
CA LEU A 109 6.87 -8.49 5.30
C LEU A 109 5.83 -8.03 4.26
N VAL A 110 4.80 -7.33 4.75
CA VAL A 110 3.81 -6.62 3.95
C VAL A 110 3.83 -5.14 4.30
N ILE A 111 3.84 -4.28 3.29
CA ILE A 111 3.80 -2.83 3.45
C ILE A 111 2.40 -2.35 3.04
N ARG A 112 1.63 -1.84 4.00
CA ARG A 112 0.47 -1.00 3.68
C ARG A 112 0.97 0.39 3.35
N ASP A 113 0.97 0.72 2.07
CA ASP A 113 1.49 1.97 1.54
C ASP A 113 0.55 3.15 1.83
N TRP A 114 1.13 4.32 2.10
CA TRP A 114 0.36 5.57 2.23
C TRP A 114 0.18 6.26 0.88
N THR A 115 -0.44 5.55 -0.07
CA THR A 115 -0.61 5.96 -1.48
C THR A 115 -1.37 7.28 -1.63
N HIS A 116 -2.11 7.69 -0.59
CA HIS A 116 -2.71 9.02 -0.50
C HIS A 116 -1.70 10.15 -0.76
N LEU A 117 -0.44 9.99 -0.33
CA LEU A 117 0.63 10.97 -0.57
C LEU A 117 0.98 11.13 -2.04
N ASP A 118 0.82 10.07 -2.83
CA ASP A 118 1.17 10.07 -4.25
C ASP A 118 0.06 10.65 -5.14
N PHE A 119 -1.20 10.37 -4.81
CA PHE A 119 -2.34 10.70 -5.67
C PHE A 119 -3.10 11.94 -5.21
N THR A 120 -3.29 12.12 -3.90
CA THR A 120 -3.99 13.30 -3.37
C THR A 120 -3.02 14.34 -2.83
N ALA A 121 -1.90 13.91 -2.23
CA ALA A 121 -0.83 14.71 -1.63
C ALA A 121 -1.24 15.62 -0.45
N VAL A 122 -2.29 16.43 -0.63
CA VAL A 122 -2.78 17.38 0.36
C VAL A 122 -3.38 16.67 1.58
N PRO A 123 -3.27 17.27 2.78
CA PRO A 123 -2.49 18.48 3.10
C PRO A 123 -0.99 18.23 3.34
N PHE A 124 -0.53 16.98 3.21
CA PHE A 124 0.79 16.56 3.68
C PHE A 124 1.94 16.95 2.73
N LEU A 125 1.66 17.04 1.44
CA LEU A 125 2.62 17.37 0.39
C LEU A 125 2.00 18.40 -0.57
N SER A 126 2.84 19.26 -1.13
CA SER A 126 2.42 20.29 -2.09
C SER A 126 2.21 19.76 -3.51
N GLN A 127 2.75 18.58 -3.83
CA GLN A 127 2.71 18.01 -5.18
C GLN A 127 2.50 16.49 -5.15
N ARG A 128 1.61 16.05 -6.04
CA ARG A 128 1.24 14.67 -6.35
C ARG A 128 2.24 14.11 -7.35
N SER A 129 2.60 12.84 -7.20
CA SER A 129 3.44 12.13 -8.16
C SER A 129 2.60 11.42 -9.22
N TYR A 130 1.38 10.99 -8.87
CA TYR A 130 0.56 10.02 -9.61
C TYR A 130 1.33 8.74 -9.98
N ARG A 131 2.27 8.34 -9.11
CA ARG A 131 3.10 7.14 -9.25
C ARG A 131 3.01 6.34 -7.97
N LEU A 132 3.31 5.05 -8.03
CA LEU A 132 3.42 4.22 -6.84
C LEU A 132 4.84 4.35 -6.28
N THR A 133 5.16 5.48 -5.65
CA THR A 133 6.55 5.86 -5.33
C THR A 133 7.26 4.82 -4.48
N THR A 134 6.57 4.25 -3.49
CA THR A 134 7.11 3.16 -2.65
C THR A 134 7.52 1.96 -3.51
N ALA A 135 6.67 1.50 -4.42
CA ALA A 135 6.97 0.37 -5.29
C ALA A 135 8.09 0.69 -6.30
N GLU A 136 8.09 1.90 -6.88
CA GLU A 136 9.12 2.35 -7.82
C GLU A 136 10.52 2.46 -7.21
N ILE A 137 10.60 2.85 -5.93
CA ILE A 137 11.86 2.91 -5.20
C ILE A 137 12.33 1.50 -4.85
N LEU A 138 11.44 0.65 -4.34
CA LEU A 138 11.80 -0.70 -3.91
C LEU A 138 12.15 -1.64 -5.08
N ARG A 139 11.51 -1.53 -6.25
CA ARG A 139 11.78 -2.44 -7.40
C ARG A 139 13.23 -2.44 -7.90
N ARG A 140 14.03 -1.45 -7.52
CA ARG A 140 15.47 -1.40 -7.82
C ARG A 140 16.21 -2.57 -7.19
N GLU A 141 15.86 -2.88 -5.95
CA GLU A 141 16.54 -3.86 -5.09
C GLU A 141 15.67 -5.10 -4.83
N PHE A 142 14.35 -4.99 -4.97
CA PHE A 142 13.40 -6.05 -4.64
C PHE A 142 12.57 -6.51 -5.85
N ASP A 143 12.10 -7.76 -5.79
CA ASP A 143 10.93 -8.21 -6.53
C ASP A 143 9.68 -7.73 -5.79
N VAL A 144 8.97 -6.76 -6.38
CA VAL A 144 7.84 -6.09 -5.73
C VAL A 144 6.54 -6.71 -6.22
N VAL A 145 5.88 -7.44 -5.32
CA VAL A 145 4.53 -7.96 -5.52
C VAL A 145 3.56 -7.00 -4.90
N HIS A 146 2.61 -6.46 -5.66
CA HIS A 146 1.72 -5.42 -5.14
C HIS A 146 0.36 -5.39 -5.81
N THR A 147 -0.61 -4.86 -5.08
CA THR A 147 -2.00 -4.68 -5.52
C THR A 147 -2.63 -3.51 -4.77
N ALA A 148 -3.81 -3.07 -5.19
CA ALA A 148 -4.53 -1.97 -4.57
C ALA A 148 -5.84 -2.41 -3.93
N THR A 149 -6.35 -1.58 -3.02
CA THR A 149 -7.78 -1.60 -2.69
C THR A 149 -8.44 -0.29 -3.09
N VAL A 150 -9.64 -0.40 -3.63
CA VAL A 150 -10.48 0.73 -4.04
C VAL A 150 -11.80 0.69 -3.30
N ARG A 151 -12.52 1.81 -3.32
CA ARG A 151 -13.86 1.95 -2.75
C ARG A 151 -14.67 2.87 -3.65
N HIS A 152 -15.99 2.68 -3.73
CA HIS A 152 -16.83 3.54 -4.56
C HIS A 152 -16.53 5.04 -4.32
N PRO A 153 -16.27 5.85 -5.38
CA PRO A 153 -15.74 7.20 -5.22
C PRO A 153 -16.65 8.15 -4.43
N ILE A 154 -17.98 8.03 -4.55
CA ILE A 154 -18.93 8.77 -3.71
C ILE A 154 -18.73 8.45 -2.22
N ASP A 155 -18.60 7.16 -1.87
CA ASP A 155 -18.50 6.72 -0.49
C ASP A 155 -17.15 7.08 0.13
N GLN A 156 -16.08 7.05 -0.68
CA GLN A 156 -14.78 7.57 -0.28
C GLN A 156 -14.83 9.09 -0.04
N TRP A 157 -15.38 9.87 -0.98
CA TRP A 157 -15.50 11.33 -0.87
C TRP A 157 -16.26 11.75 0.39
N LEU A 158 -17.46 11.19 0.60
CA LEU A 158 -18.30 11.47 1.76
C LEU A 158 -17.58 11.09 3.07
N SER A 159 -16.74 10.06 3.04
CA SER A 159 -15.94 9.70 4.20
C SER A 159 -14.69 10.56 4.38
N LEU A 160 -14.09 11.08 3.30
CA LEU A 160 -12.86 11.87 3.30
C LEU A 160 -13.10 13.27 3.86
N ARG A 161 -14.16 13.95 3.40
CA ARG A 161 -14.54 15.31 3.87
C ARG A 161 -14.78 15.42 5.37
N ARG A 162 -15.05 14.30 6.05
CA ARG A 162 -15.24 14.25 7.51
C ARG A 162 -13.95 14.23 8.31
N LEU A 163 -12.80 13.98 7.69
CA LEU A 163 -11.53 14.09 8.37
C LEU A 163 -11.21 15.56 8.57
N ALA A 164 -11.04 16.01 9.81
CA ALA A 164 -10.70 17.41 10.11
C ALA A 164 -9.44 17.88 9.37
N VAL A 165 -8.47 16.99 9.14
CA VAL A 165 -7.25 17.27 8.38
C VAL A 165 -7.50 17.46 6.87
N MET A 166 -8.62 16.97 6.34
CA MET A 166 -8.99 17.09 4.92
C MET A 166 -10.11 18.08 4.65
N ALA A 167 -10.88 18.45 5.67
CA ALA A 167 -11.97 19.39 5.54
C ALA A 167 -11.46 20.67 4.85
N ASP A 168 -12.11 21.03 3.74
CA ASP A 168 -11.81 22.20 2.93
C ASP A 168 -10.38 22.27 2.37
N LYS A 169 -9.69 21.12 2.26
CA LYS A 169 -8.34 21.01 1.66
C LYS A 169 -8.35 20.48 0.24
N ILE A 170 -9.48 19.96 -0.22
CA ILE A 170 -9.62 19.39 -1.55
C ILE A 170 -11.04 19.61 -2.07
N GLU A 171 -11.14 20.07 -3.31
CA GLU A 171 -12.40 20.21 -4.03
C GLU A 171 -12.81 18.90 -4.70
N LEU A 172 -14.11 18.77 -5.00
CA LEU A 172 -14.66 17.54 -5.59
C LEU A 172 -13.98 17.19 -6.92
N GLU A 173 -13.82 18.18 -7.78
CA GLU A 173 -13.25 18.02 -9.12
C GLU A 173 -11.78 17.57 -9.05
N GLU A 174 -11.03 18.11 -8.09
CA GLU A 174 -9.66 17.68 -7.82
C GLU A 174 -9.62 16.24 -7.27
N PHE A 175 -10.49 15.91 -6.31
CA PHE A 175 -10.61 14.55 -5.80
C PHE A 175 -10.93 13.55 -6.91
N LEU A 176 -11.87 13.87 -7.80
CA LEU A 176 -12.30 12.96 -8.87
C LEU A 176 -11.19 12.73 -9.90
N ARG A 177 -10.48 13.79 -10.29
CA ARG A 177 -9.30 13.68 -11.15
C ARG A 177 -8.23 12.80 -10.51
N ASP A 178 -7.89 13.06 -9.25
CA ASP A 178 -6.86 12.32 -8.51
C ASP A 178 -7.27 10.85 -8.31
N TYR A 179 -8.55 10.60 -8.00
CA TYR A 179 -9.12 9.27 -7.85
C TYR A 179 -9.07 8.49 -9.16
N ARG A 180 -9.42 9.10 -10.30
CA ARG A 180 -9.32 8.45 -11.61
C ARG A 180 -7.89 8.00 -11.89
N ARG A 181 -6.88 8.83 -11.61
CA ARG A 181 -5.47 8.42 -11.78
C ARG A 181 -5.12 7.19 -10.93
N PHE A 182 -5.62 7.15 -9.70
CA PHE A 182 -5.44 5.97 -8.84
C PHE A 182 -6.19 4.76 -9.39
N ALA A 183 -7.39 4.93 -9.95
CA ALA A 183 -8.18 3.87 -10.56
C ALA A 183 -7.47 3.27 -11.80
N GLU A 184 -6.95 4.12 -12.69
CA GLU A 184 -6.14 3.72 -13.86
C GLU A 184 -4.96 2.86 -13.42
N THR A 185 -4.19 3.33 -12.43
CA THR A 185 -3.05 2.61 -11.87
C THR A 185 -3.47 1.30 -11.18
N SER A 186 -4.56 1.31 -10.43
CA SER A 186 -5.08 0.15 -9.71
C SER A 186 -5.51 -0.96 -10.67
N ARG A 187 -6.06 -0.62 -11.84
CA ARG A 187 -6.41 -1.60 -12.88
C ARG A 187 -5.18 -2.32 -13.41
N GLU A 188 -4.06 -1.62 -13.58
CA GLU A 188 -2.81 -2.20 -14.10
C GLU A 188 -2.19 -3.22 -13.14
N ILE A 189 -2.23 -2.95 -11.84
CA ILE A 189 -1.65 -3.83 -10.80
C ILE A 189 -2.67 -4.81 -10.19
N GLY A 190 -3.92 -4.75 -10.66
CA GLY A 190 -5.06 -5.43 -10.05
C GLY A 190 -5.50 -4.80 -8.72
N PHE A 191 -6.78 -4.96 -8.39
CA PHE A 191 -7.36 -4.37 -7.18
C PHE A 191 -8.47 -5.22 -6.56
N ILE A 192 -8.77 -4.90 -5.30
CA ILE A 192 -9.92 -5.40 -4.56
C ILE A 192 -10.85 -4.23 -4.23
N ARG A 193 -12.16 -4.42 -4.40
CA ARG A 193 -13.17 -3.45 -3.97
C ARG A 193 -13.50 -3.67 -2.49
N TYR A 194 -13.55 -2.58 -1.73
CA TYR A 194 -13.96 -2.60 -0.32
C TYR A 194 -15.33 -3.26 -0.14
N GLU A 195 -16.26 -2.96 -1.04
CA GLU A 195 -17.63 -3.45 -1.01
C GLU A 195 -17.69 -4.97 -1.18
N ASP A 196 -16.82 -5.55 -2.01
CA ASP A 196 -16.69 -7.00 -2.18
C ASP A 196 -16.10 -7.63 -0.93
N PHE A 197 -15.05 -7.03 -0.37
CA PHE A 197 -14.48 -7.47 0.91
C PHE A 197 -15.54 -7.49 2.02
N THR A 198 -16.41 -6.49 2.10
CA THR A 198 -17.43 -6.47 3.14
C THR A 198 -18.55 -7.50 2.95
N ARG A 199 -18.75 -7.99 1.72
CA ARG A 199 -19.79 -8.98 1.38
C ARG A 199 -19.28 -10.41 1.51
N ASP A 200 -18.06 -10.65 1.06
CA ASP A 200 -17.37 -11.93 1.13
C ASP A 200 -15.90 -11.70 1.58
N PRO A 201 -15.66 -11.53 2.89
CA PRO A 201 -14.33 -11.19 3.36
C PRO A 201 -13.33 -12.34 3.22
N ASP A 202 -13.77 -13.61 3.29
CA ASP A 202 -12.85 -14.76 3.15
C ASP A 202 -12.37 -14.87 1.70
N GLY A 203 -13.30 -14.98 0.73
CA GLY A 203 -12.92 -15.14 -0.68
C GLY A 203 -12.15 -13.92 -1.21
N THR A 204 -12.52 -12.73 -0.76
CA THR A 204 -11.81 -11.50 -1.12
C THR A 204 -10.40 -11.45 -0.52
N LEU A 205 -10.23 -11.86 0.73
CA LEU A 205 -8.93 -11.84 1.40
C LEU A 205 -8.02 -12.97 0.91
N GLU A 206 -8.59 -14.13 0.54
CA GLU A 206 -7.88 -15.20 -0.17
C GLU A 206 -7.35 -14.70 -1.53
N THR A 207 -8.18 -13.99 -2.30
CA THR A 207 -7.75 -13.35 -3.56
C THR A 207 -6.63 -12.33 -3.32
N LEU A 208 -6.73 -11.53 -2.25
CA LEU A 208 -5.67 -10.60 -1.86
C LEU A 208 -4.37 -11.34 -1.52
N CYS A 209 -4.44 -12.42 -0.75
CA CYS A 209 -3.29 -13.26 -0.42
C CYS A 209 -2.65 -13.89 -1.67
N GLN A 210 -3.44 -14.38 -2.62
CA GLN A 210 -2.92 -14.91 -3.89
C GLN A 210 -2.14 -13.85 -4.66
N ARG A 211 -2.69 -12.63 -4.78
CA ARG A 211 -2.01 -11.51 -5.46
C ARG A 211 -0.75 -11.05 -4.76
N LEU A 212 -0.70 -11.20 -3.43
CA LEU A 212 0.47 -10.89 -2.62
C LEU A 212 1.40 -12.09 -2.44
N GLU A 213 1.09 -13.24 -3.03
CA GLU A 213 1.81 -14.50 -2.81
C GLU A 213 2.03 -14.81 -1.32
N LEU A 214 0.92 -14.81 -0.58
CA LEU A 214 0.84 -15.14 0.84
C LEU A 214 -0.04 -16.38 1.03
N PRO A 215 0.25 -17.23 2.03
CA PRO A 215 -0.72 -18.22 2.46
C PRO A 215 -1.95 -17.53 3.05
N PHE A 216 -3.14 -17.97 2.66
CA PHE A 216 -4.37 -17.53 3.32
C PHE A 216 -4.52 -18.27 4.65
N ASP A 217 -4.79 -17.52 5.71
CA ASP A 217 -5.09 -18.07 7.03
C ASP A 217 -6.51 -17.67 7.47
N PRO A 218 -7.48 -18.60 7.52
CA PRO A 218 -8.86 -18.29 7.89
C PRO A 218 -9.02 -17.88 9.36
N ARG A 219 -8.03 -18.16 10.22
CA ARG A 219 -8.09 -17.80 11.66
C ARG A 219 -7.95 -16.31 11.89
N TYR A 220 -7.64 -15.51 10.85
CA TYR A 220 -7.72 -14.06 10.90
C TYR A 220 -9.06 -13.57 11.48
N ARG A 221 -10.17 -14.28 11.20
CA ARG A 221 -11.52 -13.94 11.70
C ARG A 221 -11.61 -13.87 13.22
N GLU A 222 -10.85 -14.70 13.93
CA GLU A 222 -10.80 -14.73 15.39
C GLU A 222 -9.92 -13.60 15.96
N ARG A 223 -8.96 -13.12 15.17
CA ARG A 223 -7.86 -12.27 15.65
C ARG A 223 -7.97 -10.80 15.27
N TRP A 224 -8.53 -10.49 14.10
CA TRP A 224 -8.49 -9.14 13.53
C TRP A 224 -9.11 -8.06 14.43
N LYS A 225 -10.18 -8.40 15.18
CA LYS A 225 -10.86 -7.47 16.10
C LYS A 225 -9.92 -6.96 17.20
N GLY A 226 -8.99 -7.82 17.66
CA GLY A 226 -8.03 -7.50 18.71
C GLY A 226 -6.72 -6.90 18.19
N TYR A 227 -6.50 -6.86 16.88
CA TYR A 227 -5.23 -6.42 16.29
C TYR A 227 -5.05 -4.90 16.39
N ARG A 228 -3.95 -4.47 17.01
CA ARG A 228 -3.70 -3.04 17.34
C ARG A 228 -2.57 -2.39 16.54
N TYR A 229 -1.77 -3.16 15.81
CA TYR A 229 -0.60 -2.65 15.08
C TYR A 229 -0.94 -2.19 13.66
N VAL A 230 -1.93 -1.30 13.54
CA VAL A 230 -2.34 -0.64 12.29
C VAL A 230 -2.75 0.81 12.61
N THR A 231 -2.31 1.76 11.78
CA THR A 231 -2.63 3.19 11.90
C THR A 231 -3.95 3.56 11.19
N GLY A 232 -4.49 4.74 11.46
CA GLY A 232 -5.74 5.23 10.84
C GLY A 232 -7.02 4.89 11.61
N ASP A 233 -6.87 4.23 12.77
CA ASP A 233 -7.95 3.88 13.71
C ASP A 233 -8.33 5.05 14.66
N VAL A 234 -7.72 6.22 14.46
CA VAL A 234 -7.90 7.41 15.31
C VAL A 234 -9.15 8.18 14.90
N GLY A 235 -10.27 7.87 15.55
CA GLY A 235 -11.49 8.68 15.50
C GLY A 235 -12.51 8.22 16.55
N PRO A 236 -13.49 9.06 16.93
CA PRO A 236 -14.52 8.74 17.92
C PRO A 236 -15.52 7.66 17.48
N ASN A 237 -15.33 7.09 16.28
CA ASN A 237 -16.14 5.97 15.82
C ASN A 237 -15.63 4.71 16.51
N LEU A 238 -16.51 4.07 17.27
CA LEU A 238 -16.32 2.78 17.92
C LEU A 238 -15.49 1.82 17.04
N PRO A 239 -14.64 0.97 17.64
CA PRO A 239 -13.93 -0.06 16.89
C PRO A 239 -14.93 -0.81 16.00
N VAL A 240 -14.59 -0.97 14.72
CA VAL A 240 -15.43 -1.70 13.75
C VAL A 240 -15.80 -3.03 14.37
N ARG A 241 -17.08 -3.18 14.74
CA ARG A 241 -17.54 -4.32 15.54
C ARG A 241 -17.57 -5.58 14.70
N ASP A 242 -17.90 -5.45 13.43
CA ASP A 242 -18.03 -6.54 12.45
C ASP A 242 -17.59 -6.09 11.05
N ILE A 243 -17.15 -7.04 10.23
CA ILE A 243 -16.93 -6.83 8.80
C ILE A 243 -18.30 -6.90 8.13
N ALA A 244 -18.85 -5.75 7.75
CA ALA A 244 -20.17 -5.67 7.14
C ALA A 244 -20.23 -4.54 6.12
N PRO A 245 -21.10 -4.64 5.10
CA PRO A 245 -21.31 -3.56 4.15
C PRO A 245 -21.75 -2.28 4.86
N ALA A 246 -21.09 -1.17 4.55
CA ALA A 246 -21.48 0.13 5.06
C ALA A 246 -22.55 0.76 4.16
N ALA A 247 -23.69 1.15 4.73
CA ALA A 247 -24.68 1.93 3.99
C ALA A 247 -24.07 3.26 3.50
N ARG A 248 -24.39 3.64 2.27
CA ARG A 248 -24.03 4.95 1.73
C ARG A 248 -24.58 6.05 2.64
N ARG A 249 -23.75 7.04 2.93
CA ARG A 249 -24.15 8.18 3.75
C ARG A 249 -25.12 9.07 2.98
N ALA A 250 -25.89 9.87 3.72
CA ALA A 250 -26.74 10.90 3.14
C ALA A 250 -25.92 11.80 2.19
N ILE A 251 -26.45 12.00 0.99
CA ILE A 251 -25.84 12.80 -0.07
C ILE A 251 -26.51 14.18 -0.04
N GLU A 252 -25.70 15.24 0.01
CA GLU A 252 -26.20 16.61 -0.04
C GLU A 252 -26.95 16.86 -1.37
N PRO A 253 -28.03 17.67 -1.38
CA PRO A 253 -28.75 18.00 -2.61
C PRO A 253 -27.82 18.52 -3.71
N GLY A 254 -28.00 18.04 -4.93
CA GLY A 254 -27.19 18.42 -6.10
C GLY A 254 -25.79 17.79 -6.17
N LEU A 255 -25.28 17.19 -5.09
CA LEU A 255 -23.96 16.55 -5.12
C LEU A 255 -23.92 15.35 -6.07
N LEU A 256 -24.99 14.55 -6.12
CA LEU A 256 -25.05 13.39 -7.03
C LEU A 256 -25.02 13.81 -8.50
N GLU A 257 -25.71 14.89 -8.87
CA GLU A 257 -25.68 15.45 -10.22
C GLU A 257 -24.28 15.97 -10.58
N ARG A 258 -23.56 16.58 -9.62
CA ARG A 258 -22.16 16.97 -9.82
C ARG A 258 -21.26 15.78 -10.12
N PHE A 259 -21.42 14.66 -9.40
CA PHE A 259 -20.70 13.42 -9.72
C PHE A 259 -21.06 12.93 -11.12
N LYS A 260 -22.35 12.81 -11.42
CA LYS A 260 -22.86 12.29 -12.70
C LYS A 260 -22.39 13.11 -13.90
N ALA A 261 -22.25 14.43 -13.73
CA ALA A 261 -21.78 15.35 -14.76
C ALA A 261 -20.25 15.33 -14.96
N ASN A 262 -19.48 14.71 -14.06
CA ASN A 262 -18.02 14.72 -14.10
C ASN A 262 -17.46 13.51 -14.88
N ASP A 263 -16.61 13.77 -15.87
CA ASP A 263 -16.01 12.74 -16.72
C ASP A 263 -15.05 11.81 -15.97
N ASP A 264 -14.27 12.33 -15.03
CA ASP A 264 -13.32 11.53 -14.26
C ASP A 264 -14.03 10.53 -13.34
N TYR A 265 -15.17 10.94 -12.76
CA TYR A 265 -16.04 10.03 -12.02
C TYR A 265 -16.55 8.89 -12.90
N ARG A 266 -17.12 9.19 -14.08
CA ARG A 266 -17.66 8.17 -14.99
C ARG A 266 -16.58 7.20 -15.45
N ALA A 267 -15.41 7.71 -15.83
CA ALA A 267 -14.27 6.89 -16.21
C ALA A 267 -13.81 5.99 -15.05
N ALA A 268 -13.74 6.52 -13.83
CA ALA A 268 -13.34 5.74 -12.66
C ALA A 268 -14.35 4.63 -12.31
N LEU A 269 -15.66 4.87 -12.48
CA LEU A 269 -16.67 3.83 -12.32
C LEU A 269 -16.47 2.69 -13.32
N GLU A 270 -16.30 3.02 -14.60
CA GLU A 270 -16.08 2.04 -15.66
C GLU A 270 -14.81 1.21 -15.40
N ILE A 271 -13.69 1.87 -15.08
CA ILE A 271 -12.40 1.23 -14.79
C ILE A 271 -12.51 0.24 -13.63
N LEU A 272 -13.28 0.59 -12.60
CA LEU A 272 -13.38 -0.20 -11.37
C LEU A 272 -14.61 -1.10 -11.30
N GLY A 273 -15.44 -1.11 -12.36
CA GLY A 273 -16.67 -1.89 -12.42
C GLY A 273 -17.71 -1.48 -11.38
N TYR A 274 -17.84 -0.18 -11.10
CA TYR A 274 -18.91 0.35 -10.26
C TYR A 274 -20.06 0.91 -11.12
N GLU A 275 -21.24 0.98 -10.52
CA GLU A 275 -22.42 1.65 -11.11
C GLU A 275 -22.71 2.95 -10.38
N HIS A 276 -23.31 3.90 -11.10
CA HIS A 276 -23.91 5.08 -10.47
C HIS A 276 -25.20 4.66 -9.76
N PRO A 277 -25.46 5.13 -8.53
CA PRO A 277 -26.72 4.85 -7.82
C PRO A 277 -27.96 5.48 -8.45
#